data_AF-A0A7J7K1F8-F1
#
_entry.id   AF-A0A7J7K1F8-F1
#
_cell.length_a   1.000
_cell.length_b   1.000
_cell.length_c   1.000
_cell.angle_alpha   90.00
_cell.angle_beta   90.00
_cell.angle_gamma   90.00
#
_symmetry.space_group_name_H-M   'P 1'
#
loop_
_entity.id
_entity.type
_entity.pdbx_description
1 polymer ?
#
loop_
_entity_poly.entity_id
_entity_poly.type
_entity_poly.pdbx_seq_one_letter_code
_entity_poly.pdbx_strand_id
1 'polypeptide(L)'
;MERLPELQCSRKFSKIFLIGDSQTQDAFSEQSGWGSLISNHFQRRCDVLNRGLYGYNTRWVKLVLNQLIDEANVEKIAAVVIFLGSNDANSKAVFPQYHVPLTEYTSLLGDMVDYITDLGVSREKIILVSAPPFDEEQWIKTLIANGDAPLSGLDNVTLKLYAEACNEVAAEKEVNSVDLFSEMISKENWKKYVCDDGLHLAKEGGKLLAEMLIQKLDKICEKHTTWFPHCDSIDNENPAPSFGL
;
A
#
# COMPACT_ATOMS: atom_id res chain seq x y z
N MET A 1 -11.71 21.80 34.65
CA MET A 1 -11.73 21.61 33.19
C MET A 1 -12.95 20.75 32.90
N GLU A 2 -14.00 21.31 32.31
CA GLU A 2 -15.21 20.54 31.97
C GLU A 2 -14.82 19.42 31.00
N ARG A 3 -15.28 18.19 31.27
CA ARG A 3 -15.12 17.06 30.35
C ARG A 3 -15.92 17.37 29.09
N LEU A 4 -15.34 17.06 27.92
CA LEU A 4 -16.07 17.07 26.67
C LEU A 4 -17.30 16.14 26.77
N PRO A 5 -18.42 16.47 26.12
CA PRO A 5 -19.60 15.62 26.08
C PRO A 5 -19.22 14.21 25.57
N GLU A 6 -19.52 13.18 26.35
CA GLU A 6 -19.25 11.79 25.96
C GLU A 6 -20.32 11.35 24.95
N LEU A 7 -19.91 11.18 23.68
CA LEU A 7 -20.74 10.50 22.68
C LEU A 7 -21.06 9.08 23.16
N GLN A 8 -22.30 8.63 22.98
CA GLN A 8 -22.82 7.32 23.39
C GLN A 8 -22.04 6.10 22.83
N CYS A 9 -21.15 6.31 21.85
CA CYS A 9 -20.25 5.31 21.30
C CYS A 9 -18.91 5.96 20.93
N SER A 10 -17.80 5.29 21.23
CA SER A 10 -16.45 5.66 20.77
C SER A 10 -16.41 5.64 19.23
N ARG A 11 -16.73 6.79 18.62
CA ARG A 11 -16.63 7.02 17.19
C ARG A 11 -15.16 7.31 16.86
N LYS A 12 -14.38 6.25 16.59
CA LYS A 12 -13.07 6.34 15.89
C LYS A 12 -13.21 5.90 14.43
N PHE A 13 -12.58 6.66 13.53
CA PHE A 13 -12.53 6.35 12.10
C PHE A 13 -11.97 4.95 11.85
N SER A 14 -12.51 4.27 10.84
CA SER A 14 -11.90 3.06 10.33
C SER A 14 -10.58 3.41 9.63
N LYS A 15 -9.66 2.46 9.54
CA LYS A 15 -8.28 2.69 9.06
C LYS A 15 -7.99 1.83 7.84
N ILE A 16 -7.34 2.44 6.85
CA ILE A 16 -6.72 1.76 5.71
C ILE A 16 -5.22 1.74 5.99
N PHE A 17 -4.64 0.56 6.12
CA PHE A 17 -3.20 0.40 6.35
C PHE A 17 -2.49 0.18 5.03
N LEU A 18 -1.44 0.97 4.78
CA LEU A 18 -0.56 0.83 3.62
C LEU A 18 0.78 0.27 4.13
N ILE A 19 1.04 -1.00 3.88
CA ILE A 19 2.22 -1.73 4.36
C ILE A 19 3.12 -2.05 3.17
N GLY A 20 4.41 -1.77 3.28
CA GLY A 20 5.34 -2.06 2.19
C GLY A 20 6.74 -1.53 2.42
N ASP A 21 7.44 -1.32 1.32
CA ASP A 21 8.82 -0.84 1.29
C ASP A 21 8.92 0.69 1.06
N SER A 22 9.96 1.16 0.38
CA SER A 22 10.16 2.56 0.00
C SER A 22 9.03 3.11 -0.88
N GLN A 23 8.45 2.30 -1.78
CA GLN A 23 7.32 2.72 -2.61
C GLN A 23 6.10 3.09 -1.76
N THR A 24 5.95 2.40 -0.62
CA THR A 24 4.91 2.71 0.37
C THR A 24 5.32 3.83 1.30
N GLN A 25 6.59 3.90 1.70
CA GLN A 25 7.08 4.98 2.56
C GLN A 25 6.85 6.34 1.87
N ASP A 26 7.11 6.39 0.56
CA ASP A 26 6.96 7.58 -0.26
C ASP A 26 5.53 7.80 -0.78
N ALA A 27 4.55 7.01 -0.32
CA ALA A 27 3.15 7.10 -0.80
C ALA A 27 2.53 8.49 -0.64
N PHE A 28 2.98 9.26 0.37
CA PHE A 28 2.47 10.62 0.64
C PHE A 28 3.40 11.73 0.12
N SER A 29 4.53 11.36 -0.49
CA SER A 29 5.49 12.32 -1.05
C SER A 29 4.91 13.03 -2.28
N GLU A 30 5.52 14.15 -2.66
CA GLU A 30 5.20 14.83 -3.91
C GLU A 30 5.60 14.01 -5.15
N GLN A 31 6.56 13.09 -4.99
CA GLN A 31 7.09 12.27 -6.07
C GLN A 31 6.07 11.27 -6.59
N SER A 32 5.42 10.49 -5.72
CA SER A 32 4.41 9.48 -6.13
C SER A 32 2.99 9.89 -5.77
N GLY A 33 2.76 10.40 -4.56
CA GLY A 33 1.49 10.95 -4.08
C GLY A 33 0.31 9.97 -4.01
N TRP A 34 0.51 8.67 -4.20
CA TRP A 34 -0.59 7.70 -4.32
C TRP A 34 -1.39 7.53 -3.02
N GLY A 35 -0.71 7.49 -1.87
CA GLY A 35 -1.34 7.46 -0.55
C GLY A 35 -2.10 8.75 -0.23
N SER A 36 -1.57 9.90 -0.67
CA SER A 36 -2.25 11.20 -0.54
C SER A 36 -3.55 11.26 -1.35
N LEU A 37 -3.55 10.69 -2.57
CA LEU A 37 -4.76 10.60 -3.40
C LEU A 37 -5.83 9.72 -2.76
N ILE A 38 -5.44 8.56 -2.19
CA ILE A 38 -6.36 7.68 -1.46
C ILE A 38 -6.90 8.39 -0.21
N SER A 39 -6.03 9.04 0.57
CA SER A 39 -6.43 9.80 1.76
C SER A 39 -7.42 10.90 1.42
N ASN A 40 -7.19 11.63 0.32
CA ASN A 40 -8.11 12.64 -0.17
C ASN A 40 -9.47 12.05 -0.56
N HIS A 41 -9.48 10.89 -1.24
CA HIS A 41 -10.71 10.21 -1.66
C HIS A 41 -11.55 9.69 -0.47
N PHE A 42 -10.89 9.22 0.58
CA PHE A 42 -11.54 8.68 1.79
C PHE A 42 -11.68 9.69 2.93
N GLN A 43 -11.53 10.99 2.66
CA GLN A 43 -11.75 12.05 3.63
C GLN A 43 -13.09 11.87 4.34
N ARG A 44 -13.06 12.02 5.67
CA ARG A 44 -14.22 11.83 6.56
C ARG A 44 -14.86 10.44 6.46
N ARG A 45 -14.20 9.42 5.91
CA ARG A 45 -14.68 8.03 5.91
C ARG A 45 -13.69 7.12 6.61
N CYS A 46 -12.42 7.20 6.22
CA CYS A 46 -11.35 6.38 6.77
C CYS A 46 -10.07 7.20 6.96
N ASP A 47 -9.30 6.87 7.99
CA ASP A 47 -7.91 7.30 8.11
C ASP A 47 -7.03 6.42 7.23
N VAL A 48 -6.05 7.01 6.53
CA VAL A 48 -5.07 6.26 5.74
C VAL A 48 -3.73 6.33 6.43
N LEU A 49 -3.18 5.17 6.79
CA LEU A 49 -1.98 5.04 7.61
C LEU A 49 -0.84 4.45 6.79
N ASN A 50 0.22 5.24 6.63
CA ASN A 50 1.46 4.80 6.00
C ASN A 50 2.31 3.96 6.99
N ARG A 51 2.67 2.74 6.57
CA ARG A 51 3.54 1.78 7.26
C ARG A 51 4.61 1.23 6.30
N GLY A 52 5.06 2.06 5.36
CA GLY A 52 6.16 1.74 4.47
C GLY A 52 7.51 1.87 5.15
N LEU A 53 8.43 0.96 4.82
CA LEU A 53 9.75 0.85 5.43
C LEU A 53 10.82 0.77 4.33
N TYR A 54 11.56 1.86 4.10
CA TYR A 54 12.52 1.95 3.00
C TYR A 54 13.52 0.78 2.96
N GLY A 55 13.63 0.14 1.80
CA GLY A 55 14.56 -0.97 1.55
C GLY A 55 14.16 -2.32 2.15
N TYR A 56 12.99 -2.44 2.78
CA TYR A 56 12.56 -3.69 3.38
C TYR A 56 12.09 -4.72 2.34
N ASN A 57 12.40 -5.99 2.58
CA ASN A 57 11.86 -7.14 1.86
C ASN A 57 10.78 -7.86 2.70
N THR A 58 10.16 -8.90 2.13
CA THR A 58 9.10 -9.64 2.82
C THR A 58 9.55 -10.29 4.12
N ARG A 59 10.80 -10.80 4.21
CA ARG A 59 11.34 -11.40 5.44
C ARG A 59 11.29 -10.41 6.59
N TRP A 60 11.72 -9.18 6.36
CA TRP A 60 11.81 -8.17 7.42
C TRP A 60 10.44 -7.62 7.80
N VAL A 61 9.57 -7.34 6.82
CA VAL A 61 8.21 -6.86 7.09
C VAL A 61 7.41 -7.91 7.89
N LYS A 62 7.56 -9.20 7.58
CA LYS A 62 6.84 -10.28 8.27
C LYS A 62 7.13 -10.27 9.78
N LEU A 63 8.37 -9.98 10.19
CA LEU A 63 8.79 -9.96 11.59
C LEU A 63 8.17 -8.81 12.40
N VAL A 64 7.81 -7.72 11.74
CA VAL A 64 7.27 -6.51 12.40
C VAL A 64 5.79 -6.29 12.09
N LEU A 65 5.14 -7.18 11.33
CA LEU A 65 3.77 -7.01 10.85
C LEU A 65 2.76 -6.75 11.99
N ASN A 66 2.96 -7.40 13.13
CA ASN A 66 2.16 -7.22 14.34
C ASN A 66 2.20 -5.78 14.91
N GLN A 67 3.29 -5.04 14.64
CA GLN A 67 3.44 -3.64 15.04
C GLN A 67 2.91 -2.66 13.99
N LEU A 68 2.68 -3.13 12.75
CA LEU A 68 2.18 -2.27 11.66
C LEU A 68 0.65 -2.19 11.66
N ILE A 69 -0.03 -3.18 12.24
CA ILE A 69 -1.49 -3.31 12.27
C ILE A 69 -2.02 -3.06 13.70
N ASP A 70 -3.23 -2.52 13.80
CA ASP A 70 -3.91 -2.27 15.07
C ASP A 70 -4.70 -3.50 15.53
N GLU A 71 -4.02 -4.45 16.15
CA GLU A 71 -4.63 -5.70 16.67
C GLU A 71 -5.68 -5.47 17.75
N ALA A 72 -5.60 -4.34 18.45
CA ALA A 72 -6.56 -4.02 19.50
C ALA A 72 -7.91 -3.53 18.96
N ASN A 73 -7.99 -3.16 17.68
CA ASN A 73 -9.19 -2.60 17.05
C ASN A 73 -9.41 -3.17 15.63
N VAL A 74 -9.36 -4.49 15.49
CA VAL A 74 -9.50 -5.20 14.21
C VAL A 74 -10.81 -4.83 13.49
N GLU A 75 -11.89 -4.60 14.23
CA GLU A 75 -13.19 -4.18 13.69
C GLU A 75 -13.15 -2.80 13.01
N LYS A 76 -12.12 -2.00 13.31
CA LYS A 76 -11.86 -0.69 12.68
C LYS A 76 -10.90 -0.78 11.49
N ILE A 77 -10.40 -1.96 11.13
CA ILE A 77 -9.63 -2.14 9.91
C ILE A 77 -10.60 -2.14 8.72
N ALA A 78 -10.54 -1.07 7.92
CA ALA A 78 -11.30 -0.95 6.68
C ALA A 78 -10.64 -1.76 5.57
N ALA A 79 -9.33 -1.64 5.41
CA ALA A 79 -8.54 -2.39 4.44
C ALA A 79 -7.06 -2.47 4.85
N VAL A 80 -6.36 -3.47 4.33
CA VAL A 80 -4.90 -3.60 4.42
C VAL A 80 -4.35 -3.79 3.02
N VAL A 81 -3.45 -2.89 2.60
CA VAL A 81 -2.74 -2.96 1.33
C VAL A 81 -1.31 -3.38 1.63
N ILE A 82 -0.84 -4.47 1.00
CA ILE A 82 0.55 -4.93 1.10
C ILE A 82 1.21 -4.74 -0.26
N PHE A 83 2.26 -3.93 -0.31
CA PHE A 83 3.01 -3.60 -1.53
C PHE A 83 4.50 -3.87 -1.33
N LEU A 84 4.93 -5.07 -1.74
CA LEU A 84 6.28 -5.61 -1.56
C LEU A 84 6.70 -6.43 -2.78
N GLY A 85 7.99 -6.80 -2.84
CA GLY A 85 8.53 -7.68 -3.87
C GLY A 85 9.65 -7.05 -4.69
N SER A 86 9.73 -5.72 -4.78
CA SER A 86 10.82 -5.04 -5.50
C SER A 86 12.18 -5.37 -4.89
N ASN A 87 12.31 -5.32 -3.56
CA ASN A 87 13.58 -5.64 -2.88
C ASN A 87 13.89 -7.15 -2.93
N ASP A 88 12.87 -7.99 -2.75
CA ASP A 88 12.96 -9.46 -2.79
C ASP A 88 13.52 -9.97 -4.12
N ALA A 89 13.11 -9.34 -5.23
CA ALA A 89 13.51 -9.68 -6.59
C ALA A 89 14.97 -9.36 -6.93
N ASN A 90 15.73 -8.70 -6.03
CA ASN A 90 17.15 -8.46 -6.26
C ASN A 90 17.92 -9.76 -6.45
N SER A 91 18.97 -9.72 -7.28
CA SER A 91 19.87 -10.82 -7.53
C SER A 91 20.65 -11.17 -6.26
N LYS A 92 20.60 -12.46 -5.87
CA LYS A 92 21.41 -13.01 -4.78
C LYS A 92 22.91 -12.74 -4.96
N ALA A 93 23.39 -12.70 -6.20
CA ALA A 93 24.81 -12.51 -6.50
C ALA A 93 25.26 -11.06 -6.33
N VAL A 94 24.33 -10.10 -6.49
CA VAL A 94 24.64 -8.66 -6.44
C VAL A 94 24.27 -8.08 -5.07
N PHE A 95 23.04 -8.32 -4.61
CA PHE A 95 22.53 -7.81 -3.33
C PHE A 95 21.88 -8.93 -2.49
N PRO A 96 22.68 -9.86 -1.95
CA PRO A 96 22.19 -11.01 -1.18
C PRO A 96 21.36 -10.63 0.05
N GLN A 97 21.57 -9.43 0.62
CA GLN A 97 20.85 -8.95 1.80
C GLN A 97 19.38 -8.61 1.51
N TYR A 98 19.07 -8.14 0.31
CA TYR A 98 17.69 -7.80 -0.08
C TYR A 98 16.98 -9.00 -0.70
N HIS A 99 17.72 -9.87 -1.38
CA HIS A 99 17.17 -11.04 -2.07
C HIS A 99 16.41 -12.00 -1.15
N VAL A 100 15.18 -12.33 -1.56
CA VAL A 100 14.35 -13.40 -0.99
C VAL A 100 13.97 -14.33 -2.13
N PRO A 101 14.35 -15.63 -2.10
CA PRO A 101 14.00 -16.57 -3.16
C PRO A 101 12.49 -16.61 -3.43
N LEU A 102 12.09 -16.76 -4.69
CA LEU A 102 10.68 -16.68 -5.13
C LEU A 102 9.74 -17.58 -4.31
N THR A 103 10.15 -18.83 -4.01
CA THR A 103 9.37 -19.77 -3.19
C THR A 103 9.21 -19.34 -1.74
N GLU A 104 10.20 -18.62 -1.19
CA GLU A 104 10.13 -18.08 0.15
C GLU A 104 9.30 -16.80 0.17
N TYR A 105 9.44 -15.94 -0.83
CA TYR A 105 8.62 -14.74 -1.03
C TYR A 105 7.11 -15.09 -1.08
N THR A 106 6.72 -16.13 -1.83
CA THR A 106 5.32 -16.56 -1.90
C THR A 106 4.81 -17.08 -0.56
N SER A 107 5.60 -17.92 0.12
CA SER A 107 5.26 -18.42 1.46
C SER A 107 5.10 -17.27 2.46
N LEU A 108 6.01 -16.29 2.45
CA LEU A 108 5.98 -15.17 3.37
C LEU A 108 4.78 -14.25 3.13
N LEU A 109 4.44 -13.96 1.86
CA LEU A 109 3.20 -13.23 1.56
C LEU A 109 1.96 -13.99 2.03
N GLY A 110 1.92 -15.31 1.79
CA GLY A 110 0.86 -16.17 2.29
C GLY A 110 0.72 -16.10 3.82
N ASP A 111 1.84 -16.19 4.54
CA ASP A 111 1.88 -16.10 6.01
C ASP A 111 1.45 -14.71 6.51
N MET A 112 1.75 -13.62 5.78
CA MET A 112 1.26 -12.29 6.13
C MET A 112 -0.26 -12.20 5.98
N VAL A 113 -0.81 -12.75 4.89
CA VAL A 113 -2.26 -12.80 4.67
C VAL A 113 -2.94 -13.62 5.76
N ASP A 114 -2.44 -14.83 6.03
CA ASP A 114 -2.99 -15.72 7.05
C ASP A 114 -3.00 -15.05 8.43
N TYR A 115 -1.89 -14.41 8.80
CA TYR A 115 -1.79 -13.62 10.04
C TYR A 115 -2.90 -12.57 10.16
N ILE A 116 -3.11 -11.78 9.11
CA ILE A 116 -4.12 -10.72 9.09
C ILE A 116 -5.53 -11.31 9.18
N THR A 117 -5.77 -12.44 8.51
CA THR A 117 -7.07 -13.12 8.59
C THR A 117 -7.32 -13.76 9.96
N ASP A 118 -6.29 -14.31 10.60
CA ASP A 118 -6.38 -14.92 11.94
C ASP A 118 -6.69 -13.88 13.03
N LEU A 119 -6.30 -12.61 12.82
CA LEU A 119 -6.73 -11.49 13.66
C LEU A 119 -8.24 -11.19 13.54
N GLY A 120 -8.90 -11.68 12.48
CA GLY A 120 -10.33 -11.43 12.21
C GLY A 120 -10.60 -10.40 11.11
N VAL A 121 -9.57 -9.96 10.37
CA VAL A 121 -9.77 -9.14 9.17
C VAL A 121 -10.24 -10.05 8.03
N SER A 122 -11.39 -9.74 7.46
CA SER A 122 -11.94 -10.54 6.38
C SER A 122 -11.13 -10.43 5.09
N ARG A 123 -11.03 -11.52 4.32
CA ARG A 123 -10.14 -11.67 3.15
C ARG A 123 -10.35 -10.59 2.09
N GLU A 124 -11.59 -10.16 1.87
CA GLU A 124 -11.93 -9.11 0.90
C GLU A 124 -11.33 -7.74 1.25
N LYS A 125 -10.92 -7.51 2.50
CA LYS A 125 -10.29 -6.25 2.94
C LYS A 125 -8.79 -6.21 2.68
N ILE A 126 -8.19 -7.34 2.30
CA ILE A 126 -6.75 -7.45 2.06
C ILE A 126 -6.50 -7.29 0.56
N ILE A 127 -5.55 -6.44 0.20
CA ILE A 127 -5.12 -6.19 -1.18
C ILE A 127 -3.62 -6.41 -1.27
N LEU A 128 -3.19 -7.33 -2.14
CA LEU A 128 -1.79 -7.48 -2.52
C LEU A 128 -1.51 -6.67 -3.79
N VAL A 129 -0.42 -5.89 -3.80
CA VAL A 129 0.01 -5.08 -4.95
C VAL A 129 1.32 -5.66 -5.46
N SER A 130 1.36 -6.01 -6.75
CA SER A 130 2.58 -6.51 -7.38
C SER A 130 3.63 -5.40 -7.55
N ALA A 131 4.92 -5.76 -7.38
CA ALA A 131 6.04 -4.87 -7.65
C ALA A 131 5.97 -4.28 -9.08
N PRO A 132 6.19 -2.98 -9.30
CA PRO A 132 6.13 -2.38 -10.62
C PRO A 132 7.39 -2.71 -11.45
N PRO A 133 7.35 -2.55 -12.79
CA PRO A 133 8.58 -2.48 -13.58
C PRO A 133 9.39 -1.24 -13.22
N PHE A 134 10.67 -1.27 -13.56
CA PHE A 134 11.61 -0.17 -13.34
C PHE A 134 12.40 0.16 -14.62
N ASP A 135 12.82 1.41 -14.80
CA ASP A 135 13.64 1.81 -15.94
C ASP A 135 15.11 1.49 -15.68
N GLU A 136 15.54 0.32 -16.15
CA GLU A 136 16.90 -0.18 -15.97
C GLU A 136 17.98 0.78 -16.49
N GLU A 137 17.76 1.40 -17.66
CA GLU A 137 18.74 2.34 -18.23
C GLU A 137 18.89 3.58 -17.35
N GLN A 138 17.79 4.09 -16.80
CA GLN A 138 17.81 5.24 -15.91
C GLN A 138 18.38 4.87 -14.54
N TRP A 139 18.03 3.70 -14.01
CA TRP A 139 18.55 3.20 -12.73
C TRP A 139 20.08 3.07 -12.76
N ILE A 140 20.65 2.52 -13.84
CA ILE A 140 22.10 2.43 -13.99
C ILE A 140 22.75 3.84 -14.01
N LYS A 141 22.13 4.83 -14.66
CA LYS A 141 22.64 6.21 -14.63
C LYS A 141 22.60 6.80 -13.22
N THR A 142 21.54 6.53 -12.47
CA THR A 142 21.39 6.95 -11.07
C THR A 142 22.47 6.35 -10.19
N LEU A 143 22.75 5.04 -10.33
CA LEU A 143 23.84 4.37 -9.61
C LEU A 143 25.19 5.04 -9.89
N ILE A 144 25.51 5.29 -11.16
CA ILE A 144 26.76 5.96 -11.55
C ILE A 144 26.83 7.37 -10.95
N ALA A 145 25.73 8.13 -10.99
CA ALA A 145 25.67 9.48 -10.45
C ALA A 145 25.85 9.52 -8.92
N ASN A 146 25.40 8.46 -8.22
CA ASN A 146 25.58 8.29 -6.78
C ASN A 146 26.97 7.77 -6.39
N GLY A 147 27.82 7.41 -7.36
CA GLY A 147 29.15 6.85 -7.13
C GLY A 147 29.16 5.33 -6.89
N ASP A 148 28.04 4.65 -7.17
CA ASP A 148 27.90 3.21 -7.08
C ASP A 148 28.43 2.51 -8.35
N ALA A 149 28.66 1.20 -8.24
CA ALA A 149 28.95 0.39 -9.42
C ALA A 149 27.73 0.36 -10.36
N PRO A 150 27.92 0.40 -11.70
CA PRO A 150 26.84 0.33 -12.69
C PRO A 150 26.29 -1.10 -12.82
N LEU A 151 25.88 -1.69 -11.71
CA LEU A 151 25.43 -3.07 -11.61
C LEU A 151 24.08 -3.08 -10.89
N SER A 152 23.00 -3.19 -11.68
CA SER A 152 21.67 -3.42 -11.13
C SER A 152 21.58 -4.85 -10.59
N GLY A 153 21.05 -4.99 -9.37
CA GLY A 153 20.61 -6.29 -8.89
C GLY A 153 19.21 -6.66 -9.37
N LEU A 154 18.49 -5.73 -10.00
CA LEU A 154 17.14 -5.93 -10.52
C LEU A 154 17.17 -6.05 -12.05
N ASP A 155 16.24 -6.84 -12.56
CA ASP A 155 15.89 -6.91 -13.97
C ASP A 155 14.37 -7.15 -14.11
N ASN A 156 13.77 -6.64 -15.19
CA ASN A 156 12.31 -6.72 -15.38
C ASN A 156 11.82 -8.14 -15.68
N VAL A 157 12.69 -9.07 -16.10
CA VAL A 157 12.31 -10.48 -16.31
C VAL A 157 12.09 -11.16 -14.97
N THR A 158 13.01 -10.97 -14.02
CA THR A 158 12.90 -11.47 -12.66
C THR A 158 11.76 -10.77 -11.91
N LEU A 159 11.66 -9.44 -11.96
CA LEU A 159 10.56 -8.71 -11.31
C LEU A 159 9.19 -9.18 -11.77
N LYS A 160 9.03 -9.48 -13.07
CA LYS A 160 7.80 -10.07 -13.61
C LYS A 160 7.41 -11.37 -12.90
N LEU A 161 8.38 -12.25 -12.61
CA LEU A 161 8.12 -13.51 -11.90
C LEU A 161 7.61 -13.25 -10.47
N TYR A 162 8.17 -12.27 -9.76
CA TYR A 162 7.70 -11.90 -8.41
C TYR A 162 6.32 -11.21 -8.47
N ALA A 163 6.04 -10.44 -9.51
CA ALA A 163 4.74 -9.83 -9.73
C ALA A 163 3.66 -10.88 -10.00
N GLU A 164 3.92 -11.84 -10.90
CA GLU A 164 3.03 -12.97 -11.19
C GLU A 164 2.77 -13.80 -9.92
N ALA A 165 3.84 -14.14 -9.18
CA ALA A 165 3.72 -14.88 -7.93
C ALA A 165 2.92 -14.14 -6.84
N CYS A 166 3.02 -12.80 -6.77
CA CYS A 166 2.19 -11.99 -5.87
C CYS A 166 0.69 -12.15 -6.19
N ASN A 167 0.35 -12.09 -7.47
CA ASN A 167 -1.03 -12.25 -7.95
C ASN A 167 -1.54 -13.69 -7.73
N GLU A 168 -0.68 -14.69 -7.93
CA GLU A 168 -1.01 -16.10 -7.64
C GLU A 168 -1.31 -16.32 -6.16
N VAL A 169 -0.49 -15.77 -5.25
CA VAL A 169 -0.77 -15.83 -3.80
C VAL A 169 -2.09 -15.15 -3.47
N ALA A 170 -2.39 -14.00 -4.09
CA ALA A 170 -3.66 -13.32 -3.86
C ALA A 170 -4.86 -14.19 -4.27
N ALA A 171 -4.76 -14.87 -5.42
CA ALA A 171 -5.78 -15.79 -5.90
C ALA A 171 -5.91 -17.03 -4.99
N GLU A 172 -4.81 -17.65 -4.58
CA GLU A 172 -4.78 -18.81 -3.69
C GLU A 172 -5.39 -18.49 -2.32
N LYS A 173 -5.08 -17.31 -1.77
CA LYS A 173 -5.60 -16.83 -0.49
C LYS A 173 -6.97 -16.18 -0.58
N GLU A 174 -7.56 -16.12 -1.78
CA GLU A 174 -8.87 -15.50 -2.05
C GLU A 174 -8.96 -14.05 -1.54
N VAL A 175 -7.87 -13.29 -1.65
CA VAL A 175 -7.80 -11.86 -1.35
C VAL A 175 -7.76 -11.03 -2.64
N ASN A 176 -7.92 -9.72 -2.54
CA ASN A 176 -7.84 -8.86 -3.71
C ASN A 176 -6.39 -8.70 -4.18
N SER A 177 -6.21 -8.51 -5.49
CA SER A 177 -4.93 -8.12 -6.09
C SER A 177 -5.04 -6.84 -6.92
N VAL A 178 -3.90 -6.16 -7.03
CA VAL A 178 -3.62 -5.09 -8.00
C VAL A 178 -2.34 -5.47 -8.74
N ASP A 179 -2.49 -5.86 -10.00
CA ASP A 179 -1.35 -6.20 -10.86
C ASP A 179 -0.75 -4.94 -11.51
N LEU A 180 0.00 -4.18 -10.72
CA LEU A 180 0.61 -2.93 -11.17
C LEU A 180 1.67 -3.18 -12.26
N PHE A 181 2.39 -4.30 -12.19
CA PHE A 181 3.43 -4.63 -13.17
C PHE A 181 2.88 -4.69 -14.59
N SER A 182 1.89 -5.56 -14.80
CA SER A 182 1.28 -5.77 -16.11
C SER A 182 0.55 -4.53 -16.59
N GLU A 183 -0.14 -3.82 -15.69
CA GLU A 183 -0.85 -2.58 -16.04
C GLU A 183 0.12 -1.52 -16.58
N MET A 184 1.28 -1.32 -15.94
CA MET A 184 2.31 -0.39 -16.41
C MET A 184 2.89 -0.85 -17.75
N ILE A 185 3.42 -2.08 -17.84
CA ILE A 185 4.07 -2.59 -19.07
C ILE A 185 3.13 -2.59 -20.28
N SER A 186 1.81 -2.71 -20.07
CA SER A 186 0.84 -2.64 -21.17
C SER A 186 0.79 -1.29 -21.90
N LYS A 187 1.35 -0.22 -21.31
CA LYS A 187 1.31 1.14 -21.89
C LYS A 187 2.54 1.40 -22.74
N GLU A 188 2.34 1.98 -23.92
CA GLU A 188 3.41 2.29 -24.88
C GLU A 188 4.55 3.11 -24.28
N ASN A 189 4.22 4.12 -23.46
CA ASN A 189 5.21 4.95 -22.74
C ASN A 189 5.12 4.70 -21.22
N TRP A 190 5.32 3.46 -20.80
CA TRP A 190 5.21 3.08 -19.39
C TRP A 190 6.30 3.69 -18.50
N LYS A 191 7.47 4.02 -19.06
CA LYS A 191 8.59 4.63 -18.30
C LYS A 191 8.21 5.94 -17.61
N LYS A 192 7.21 6.68 -18.13
CA LYS A 192 6.66 7.89 -17.47
C LYS A 192 6.09 7.63 -16.07
N TYR A 193 5.80 6.37 -15.73
CA TYR A 193 5.28 5.98 -14.41
C TYR A 193 6.38 5.83 -13.36
N VAL A 194 7.65 5.86 -13.76
CA VAL A 194 8.83 5.76 -12.90
C VAL A 194 9.53 7.11 -12.91
N CYS A 195 10.02 7.57 -11.76
CA CYS A 195 10.66 8.89 -11.66
C CYS A 195 12.11 8.86 -12.18
N ASP A 196 12.79 9.99 -12.08
CA ASP A 196 14.14 10.17 -12.63
C ASP A 196 15.21 9.30 -11.95
N ASP A 197 14.90 8.67 -10.81
CA ASP A 197 15.81 7.67 -10.26
C ASP A 197 15.79 6.34 -11.05
N GLY A 198 14.72 6.06 -11.80
CA GLY A 198 14.55 4.84 -12.59
C GLY A 198 13.98 3.65 -11.82
N LEU A 199 13.61 3.80 -10.54
CA LEU A 199 13.09 2.75 -9.67
C LEU A 199 11.74 3.10 -9.01
N HIS A 200 11.63 4.28 -8.40
CA HIS A 200 10.46 4.67 -7.64
C HIS A 200 9.35 5.23 -8.53
N LEU A 201 8.10 5.11 -8.09
CA LEU A 201 6.98 5.65 -8.86
C LEU A 201 7.09 7.17 -9.01
N ALA A 202 6.90 7.64 -10.24
CA ALA A 202 6.60 9.05 -10.52
C ALA A 202 5.15 9.37 -10.14
N LYS A 203 4.78 10.63 -10.28
CA LYS A 203 3.44 11.13 -9.95
C LYS A 203 2.37 10.46 -10.79
N GLU A 204 2.65 10.22 -12.06
CA GLU A 204 1.79 9.50 -13.00
C GLU A 204 1.62 8.04 -12.57
N GLY A 205 2.70 7.39 -12.09
CA GLY A 205 2.67 6.00 -11.64
C GLY A 205 1.90 5.86 -10.34
N GLY A 206 2.13 6.78 -9.40
CA GLY A 206 1.35 6.85 -8.17
C GLY A 206 -0.12 7.16 -8.41
N LYS A 207 -0.44 8.03 -9.36
CA LYS A 207 -1.83 8.28 -9.78
C LYS A 207 -2.50 7.00 -10.33
N LEU A 208 -1.82 6.28 -11.21
CA LEU A 208 -2.31 5.00 -11.75
C LEU A 208 -2.60 4.00 -10.63
N LEU A 209 -1.65 3.80 -9.72
CA LEU A 209 -1.82 2.90 -8.57
C LEU A 209 -2.99 3.34 -7.68
N ALA A 210 -3.11 4.64 -7.38
CA ALA A 210 -4.21 5.16 -6.58
C ALA A 210 -5.57 4.92 -7.24
N GLU A 211 -5.70 5.12 -8.56
CA GLU A 211 -6.94 4.85 -9.29
C GLU A 211 -7.33 3.36 -9.22
N MET A 212 -6.37 2.44 -9.39
CA MET A 212 -6.61 1.00 -9.27
C MET A 212 -7.03 0.60 -7.85
N LEU A 213 -6.35 1.15 -6.83
CA LEU A 213 -6.68 0.87 -5.43
C LEU A 213 -8.04 1.46 -5.04
N ILE A 214 -8.35 2.69 -5.43
CA ILE A 214 -9.64 3.33 -5.13
C ILE A 214 -10.81 2.50 -5.67
N GLN A 215 -10.70 1.95 -6.88
CA GLN A 215 -11.75 1.08 -7.45
C GLN A 215 -12.04 -0.16 -6.59
N LYS A 216 -11.03 -0.71 -5.92
CA LYS A 216 -11.18 -1.83 -4.98
C LYS A 216 -11.69 -1.34 -3.64
N LEU A 217 -11.08 -0.29 -3.11
CA LEU A 217 -11.38 0.26 -1.80
C LEU A 217 -12.79 0.82 -1.70
N ASP A 218 -13.35 1.43 -2.76
CA ASP A 218 -14.73 1.92 -2.74
C ASP A 218 -15.74 0.77 -2.56
N LYS A 219 -15.47 -0.41 -3.14
CA LYS A 219 -16.31 -1.60 -2.93
C LYS A 219 -16.17 -2.16 -1.52
N ILE A 220 -14.94 -2.19 -1.00
CA ILE A 220 -14.63 -2.68 0.36
C ILE A 220 -15.22 -1.75 1.43
N CYS A 221 -15.11 -0.45 1.21
CA CYS A 221 -15.44 0.61 2.15
C CYS A 221 -16.84 1.20 1.92
N GLU A 222 -17.68 0.61 1.08
CA GLU A 222 -19.00 1.15 0.71
C GLU A 222 -19.88 1.45 1.94
N LYS A 223 -19.75 0.64 2.99
CA LYS A 223 -20.48 0.79 4.26
C LYS A 223 -19.95 1.91 5.16
N HIS A 224 -18.79 2.47 4.87
CA HIS A 224 -18.21 3.58 5.62
C HIS A 224 -18.79 4.90 5.10
N THR A 225 -19.88 5.34 5.75
CA THR A 225 -20.53 6.61 5.45
C THR A 225 -19.68 7.79 5.88
N THR A 226 -19.93 8.96 5.28
CA THR A 226 -19.30 10.21 5.67
C THR A 226 -19.58 10.52 7.13
N TRP A 227 -18.50 10.72 7.88
CA TRP A 227 -18.53 11.11 9.28
C TRP A 227 -18.90 12.58 9.39
N PHE A 228 -19.77 12.83 10.37
CA PHE A 228 -20.32 14.13 10.74
C PHE A 228 -21.15 14.77 9.60
N PRO A 229 -22.13 15.63 9.92
CA PRO A 229 -22.94 16.31 8.91
C PRO A 229 -22.10 17.23 8.00
N HIS A 230 -22.63 17.58 6.83
CA HIS A 230 -22.12 18.73 6.08
C HIS A 230 -22.38 20.02 6.90
N CYS A 231 -21.54 21.05 6.76
CA CYS A 231 -21.70 22.28 7.54
C CYS A 231 -23.09 22.91 7.34
N ASP A 232 -23.63 22.84 6.13
CA ASP A 232 -24.96 23.37 5.80
C ASP A 232 -26.12 22.62 6.45
N SER A 233 -25.85 21.43 7.02
CA SER A 233 -26.83 20.63 7.76
C SER A 233 -26.73 20.79 9.28
N ILE A 234 -25.86 21.69 9.76
CA ILE A 234 -25.71 22.00 11.17
C ILE A 234 -26.63 23.16 11.53
N ASP A 235 -27.46 22.97 12.55
CA ASP A 235 -28.21 24.06 13.16
C ASP A 235 -27.27 24.92 14.02
N ASN A 236 -26.99 26.16 13.60
CA ASN A 236 -26.06 27.05 14.31
C ASN A 236 -26.62 27.53 15.67
N GLU A 237 -27.94 27.56 15.83
CA GLU A 237 -28.58 27.95 17.09
C GLU A 237 -28.65 26.77 18.07
N ASN A 238 -28.70 25.54 17.54
CA ASN A 238 -28.71 24.31 18.34
C ASN A 238 -27.93 23.16 17.66
N PRO A 239 -26.58 23.15 17.72
CA PRO A 239 -25.77 22.24 16.92
C PRO A 239 -25.73 20.79 17.45
N ALA A 240 -25.93 20.57 18.74
CA ALA A 240 -25.73 19.27 19.39
C ALA A 240 -26.51 18.10 18.72
N PRO A 241 -27.81 18.25 18.39
CA PRO A 241 -28.56 17.21 17.70
C PRO A 241 -27.99 16.83 16.33
N SER A 242 -27.38 17.77 15.59
CA SER A 242 -26.73 17.49 14.29
C SER A 242 -25.54 16.53 14.42
N PHE A 243 -24.94 16.41 15.62
CA PHE A 243 -23.85 15.48 15.93
C PHE A 243 -24.33 14.19 16.63
N GLY A 244 -25.63 14.11 16.96
CA GLY A 244 -26.21 13.04 17.77
C GLY A 244 -25.84 13.14 19.25
N LEU A 245 -25.71 14.37 19.75
CA LEU A 245 -25.52 14.72 21.15
C LEU A 245 -26.83 15.18 21.79
#